data_AF-A0A960PQV7-F1
#
_entry.id   AF-A0A960PQV7-F1
#
_cell.length_a   1.000
_cell.length_b   1.000
_cell.length_c   1.000
_cell.angle_alpha   90.00
_cell.angle_beta   90.00
_cell.angle_gamma   90.00
#
_symmetry.space_group_name_H-M   'P 1'
#
loop_
_entity.id
_entity.type
_entity.pdbx_description
1 polymer ?
#
loop_
_entity_poly.entity_id
_entity_poly.type
_entity_poly.pdbx_seq_one_letter_code
_entity_poly.pdbx_strand_id
1 'polypeptide(L)'
;MIPELFHIGSFSVSPFGLMLVLAFMAAYWQLRRGMGRLKVGTEDDASAIVLAGGIGGILGAKAYYALLYQDWRLLLSRSGLVWYGGFLLATAAVVWVMRRRRLPTWPILDAATVALALGYGIGRIGCFLVGD
;
A
#
# COMPACT_ATOMS: atom_id res chain seq x y z
N MET A 1 -16.97 -8.48 13.95
CA MET A 1 -15.58 -8.85 13.65
C MET A 1 -15.62 -10.09 12.77
N ILE A 2 -15.41 -9.92 11.46
CA ILE A 2 -15.44 -11.04 10.50
C ILE A 2 -13.99 -11.52 10.35
N PRO A 3 -13.59 -12.66 10.94
CA PRO A 3 -12.19 -13.09 10.88
C PRO A 3 -11.82 -13.56 9.47
N GLU A 4 -12.76 -14.18 8.75
CA GLU A 4 -12.53 -14.78 7.43
C GLU A 4 -13.78 -14.61 6.55
N LEU A 5 -13.59 -14.22 5.28
CA LEU A 5 -14.66 -14.11 4.29
C LEU A 5 -14.99 -15.48 3.70
N PHE A 6 -13.96 -16.18 3.22
CA PHE A 6 -14.04 -17.50 2.63
C PHE A 6 -12.75 -18.26 2.92
N HIS A 7 -12.87 -19.57 3.12
CA HIS A 7 -11.73 -20.48 3.24
C HIS A 7 -11.72 -21.42 2.03
N ILE A 8 -10.59 -21.50 1.33
CA ILE A 8 -10.36 -22.49 0.27
C ILE A 8 -9.27 -23.42 0.80
N GLY A 9 -9.66 -24.54 1.41
CA GLY A 9 -8.72 -25.47 2.07
C GLY A 9 -7.94 -24.80 3.20
N SER A 10 -6.62 -24.69 3.08
CA SER A 10 -5.74 -24.04 4.07
C SER A 10 -5.57 -22.53 3.85
N PHE A 11 -6.23 -21.95 2.84
CA PHE A 11 -6.12 -20.52 2.51
C PHE A 11 -7.35 -19.76 2.99
N SER A 12 -7.21 -18.99 4.07
CA SER A 12 -8.23 -18.04 4.50
C SER A 12 -7.98 -16.64 3.92
N VAL A 13 -9.06 -16.03 3.41
CA VAL A 13 -9.07 -14.65 2.94
C VAL A 13 -9.66 -13.77 4.03
N SER A 14 -8.84 -12.92 4.64
CA SER A 14 -9.32 -11.95 5.63
C SER A 14 -10.00 -10.76 4.95
N PRO A 15 -11.04 -10.15 5.56
CA PRO A 15 -11.60 -8.91 5.06
C PRO A 15 -10.57 -7.78 4.96
N PHE A 16 -9.59 -7.75 5.87
CA PHE A 16 -8.49 -6.80 5.80
C PHE A 16 -7.67 -6.94 4.52
N GLY A 17 -7.32 -8.17 4.13
CA GLY A 17 -6.59 -8.43 2.89
C GLY A 17 -7.37 -7.98 1.65
N LEU A 18 -8.69 -8.24 1.62
CA LEU A 18 -9.56 -7.77 0.55
C LEU A 18 -9.61 -6.24 0.49
N MET A 19 -9.83 -5.58 1.64
CA MET A 19 -9.86 -4.11 1.71
C MET A 19 -8.52 -3.51 1.32
N LEU A 20 -7.40 -4.15 1.64
CA LEU A 20 -6.07 -3.70 1.22
C LEU A 20 -5.92 -3.72 -0.31
N VAL A 21 -6.37 -4.78 -0.98
CA VAL A 21 -6.37 -4.85 -2.45
C VAL A 21 -7.26 -3.75 -3.05
N LEU A 22 -8.46 -3.55 -2.51
CA LEU A 22 -9.36 -2.49 -2.94
C LEU A 22 -8.76 -1.09 -2.71
N ALA A 23 -8.04 -0.89 -1.60
CA ALA A 23 -7.34 0.36 -1.31
C ALA A 23 -6.28 0.65 -2.38
N PHE A 24 -5.48 -0.35 -2.78
CA PHE A 24 -4.49 -0.18 -3.86
C PHE A 24 -5.14 0.09 -5.22
N MET A 25 -6.22 -0.63 -5.56
CA MET A 25 -6.94 -0.41 -6.81
C MET A 25 -7.57 0.99 -6.88
N ALA A 26 -8.20 1.42 -5.78
CA ALA A 26 -8.80 2.74 -5.68
C ALA A 26 -7.74 3.85 -5.73
N ALA A 27 -6.62 3.67 -5.01
CA ALA A 27 -5.49 4.60 -5.05
C ALA A 27 -4.88 4.71 -6.46
N TYR A 28 -4.70 3.58 -7.18
CA TYR A 28 -4.23 3.59 -8.56
C TYR A 28 -5.18 4.34 -9.49
N TRP A 29 -6.47 4.02 -9.43
CA TRP A 29 -7.47 4.67 -10.26
C TRP A 29 -7.50 6.19 -10.01
N GLN A 30 -7.45 6.60 -8.75
CA GLN A 30 -7.45 8.02 -8.37
C GLN A 30 -6.15 8.72 -8.78
N LEU A 31 -4.98 8.10 -8.56
CA LEU A 31 -3.69 8.65 -8.95
C LEU A 31 -3.60 8.82 -10.46
N ARG A 32 -3.98 7.80 -11.24
CA ARG A 32 -4.04 7.85 -12.70
C ARG A 32 -4.92 8.99 -13.19
N ARG A 33 -6.10 9.18 -12.60
CA ARG A 33 -7.00 10.30 -12.92
C ARG A 33 -6.37 11.66 -12.59
N GLY A 34 -5.75 11.79 -11.42
CA GLY A 34 -5.06 13.01 -11.00
C GLY A 34 -3.90 13.37 -11.93
N MET A 35 -3.07 12.39 -12.28
CA MET A 35 -1.95 12.52 -13.22
C MET A 35 -2.43 12.93 -14.62
N GLY A 36 -3.51 12.30 -15.13
CA GLY A 36 -4.13 12.67 -16.40
C GLY A 36 -4.67 14.11 -16.40
N ARG A 37 -5.29 14.56 -15.30
CA ARG A 37 -5.81 15.93 -15.15
C ARG A 37 -4.68 16.97 -15.14
N LEU A 38 -3.58 16.65 -14.48
CA LEU A 38 -2.40 17.52 -14.39
C LEU A 38 -1.49 17.42 -15.63
N LYS A 39 -1.78 16.49 -16.56
CA LYS A 39 -0.96 16.19 -17.75
C LYS A 39 0.49 15.85 -17.39
N VAL A 40 0.67 15.08 -16.31
CA VAL A 40 1.99 14.65 -15.81
C VAL A 40 2.10 13.13 -15.79
N GLY A 41 3.20 12.60 -16.31
CA GLY A 41 3.46 11.17 -16.37
C GLY A 41 2.46 10.39 -17.22
N THR A 42 2.59 9.07 -17.18
CA THR A 42 1.80 8.11 -17.94
C THR A 42 1.02 7.17 -17.01
N GLU A 43 0.15 6.35 -17.60
CA GLU A 43 -0.52 5.27 -16.87
C GLU A 43 0.46 4.25 -16.27
N ASP A 44 1.53 3.94 -17.01
CA ASP A 44 2.61 3.06 -16.56
C ASP A 44 3.41 3.65 -15.40
N ASP A 45 3.46 4.98 -15.30
CA ASP A 45 4.09 5.65 -14.16
C ASP A 45 3.20 5.56 -12.92
N ALA A 46 1.89 5.74 -13.07
CA ALA A 46 0.93 5.59 -11.97
C ALA A 46 0.95 4.16 -11.42
N SER A 47 0.97 3.14 -12.29
CA SER A 47 1.05 1.75 -11.88
C SER A 47 2.38 1.44 -11.19
N ALA A 48 3.50 1.94 -11.74
CA ALA A 48 4.82 1.77 -11.12
C ALA A 48 4.92 2.42 -9.74
N ILE A 49 4.34 3.62 -9.54
CA ILE A 49 4.31 4.30 -8.24
C ILE A 49 3.52 3.48 -7.22
N VAL A 50 2.31 3.04 -7.57
CA VAL A 50 1.45 2.28 -6.65
C VAL A 50 2.05 0.93 -6.31
N LEU A 51 2.61 0.22 -7.31
CA LEU A 51 3.28 -1.07 -7.08
C LEU A 51 4.53 -0.90 -6.20
N ALA A 52 5.36 0.10 -6.46
CA ALA A 52 6.52 0.36 -5.62
C ALA A 52 6.13 0.73 -4.19
N GLY A 53 5.10 1.55 -4.01
CA GLY A 53 4.55 1.88 -2.69
C GLY A 53 3.98 0.67 -1.97
N GLY A 54 3.24 -0.20 -2.67
CA GLY A 54 2.67 -1.43 -2.10
C GLY A 54 3.74 -2.44 -1.70
N ILE A 55 4.70 -2.71 -2.58
CA ILE A 55 5.83 -3.61 -2.31
C ILE A 55 6.68 -3.06 -1.17
N GLY A 56 7.09 -1.80 -1.25
CA GLY A 56 7.88 -1.14 -0.19
C GLY A 56 7.14 -1.10 1.15
N GLY A 57 5.82 -0.87 1.12
CA GLY A 57 4.97 -0.87 2.31
C GLY A 57 4.89 -2.22 3.00
N ILE A 58 4.63 -3.28 2.25
CA ILE A 58 4.55 -4.64 2.82
C ILE A 58 5.93 -5.09 3.31
N LEU A 59 6.97 -4.92 2.50
CA LEU A 59 8.34 -5.31 2.87
C LEU A 59 8.82 -4.54 4.10
N GLY A 60 8.58 -3.23 4.16
CA GLY A 60 9.00 -2.43 5.31
C GLY A 60 8.22 -2.73 6.57
N ALA A 61 6.92 -2.96 6.46
CA ALA A 61 6.10 -3.33 7.60
C ALA A 61 6.56 -4.67 8.21
N LYS A 62 6.91 -5.63 7.35
CA LYS A 62 7.46 -6.94 7.76
C LYS A 62 8.87 -6.85 8.31
N ALA A 63 9.76 -6.13 7.62
CA ALA A 63 11.15 -5.97 8.05
C ALA A 63 11.22 -5.32 9.43
N TYR A 64 10.42 -4.27 9.66
CA TYR A 64 10.36 -3.62 10.97
C TYR A 64 9.75 -4.53 12.03
N TYR A 65 8.70 -5.28 11.70
CA TYR A 65 8.11 -6.26 12.62
C TYR A 65 9.14 -7.31 13.05
N ALA A 66 9.85 -7.92 12.09
CA ALA A 66 10.90 -8.91 12.39
C ALA A 66 12.06 -8.31 13.19
N LEU A 67 12.45 -7.06 12.92
CA LEU A 67 13.47 -6.35 13.68
C LEU A 67 13.03 -6.09 15.14
N LEU A 68 11.77 -5.70 15.34
CA LEU A 68 11.22 -5.39 16.66
C LEU A 68 11.23 -6.60 17.58
N TYR A 69 10.90 -7.78 17.04
CA TYR A 69 10.89 -9.05 17.78
C TYR A 69 12.19 -9.84 17.69
N GLN A 70 13.19 -9.31 16.97
CA GLN A 70 14.48 -9.96 16.68
C GLN A 70 14.36 -11.40 16.12
N ASP A 71 13.28 -11.67 15.38
CA ASP A 71 13.03 -12.98 14.75
C ASP A 71 12.71 -12.81 13.26
N TRP A 72 13.68 -13.20 12.43
CA TRP A 72 13.56 -13.14 10.97
C TRP A 72 12.57 -14.14 10.38
N ARG A 73 12.16 -15.18 11.12
CA ARG A 73 11.12 -16.11 10.66
C ARG A 73 9.77 -15.40 10.50
N LEU A 74 9.58 -14.28 11.20
CA LEU A 74 8.38 -13.44 11.12
C LEU A 74 8.23 -12.68 9.79
N LEU A 75 9.27 -12.65 8.94
CA LEU A 75 9.16 -12.08 7.59
C LEU A 75 8.14 -12.86 6.74
N LEU A 76 8.06 -14.18 6.93
CA LEU A 76 7.18 -15.07 6.18
C LEU A 76 5.90 -15.43 6.94
N SER A 77 5.73 -14.95 8.18
CA SER A 77 4.51 -15.20 8.94
C SER A 77 3.31 -14.49 8.30
N ARG A 78 2.11 -15.02 8.52
CA ARG A 78 0.86 -14.34 8.11
C ARG A 78 0.50 -13.15 9.03
N SER A 79 1.10 -13.06 10.21
CA SER A 79 0.81 -12.04 11.22
C SER A 79 1.82 -10.90 11.21
N GLY A 80 1.44 -9.75 11.75
CA GLY A 80 2.36 -8.66 12.04
C GLY A 80 2.69 -7.78 10.83
N LEU A 81 2.28 -6.52 10.93
CA LEU A 81 2.63 -5.43 10.03
C LEU A 81 2.83 -4.18 10.90
N VAL A 82 4.03 -3.59 10.88
CA VAL A 82 4.26 -2.33 11.61
C VAL A 82 4.14 -1.15 10.65
N TRP A 83 3.22 -0.24 10.97
CA TRP A 83 2.90 0.91 10.12
C TRP A 83 4.13 1.78 9.80
N TYR A 84 4.98 2.08 10.79
CA TYR A 84 6.17 2.92 10.62
C TYR A 84 7.17 2.35 9.61
N GLY A 85 7.41 1.04 9.67
CA GLY A 85 8.29 0.35 8.73
C GLY A 85 7.75 0.40 7.32
N GLY A 86 6.44 0.16 7.17
CA GLY A 86 5.78 0.22 5.88
C GLY A 86 5.78 1.62 5.28
N PHE A 87 5.44 2.64 6.06
CA PHE A 87 5.47 4.04 5.62
C PHE A 87 6.86 4.44 5.12
N LEU A 88 7.92 4.16 5.89
CA LEU A 88 9.28 4.55 5.54
C LEU A 88 9.75 3.95 4.21
N LEU A 89 9.61 2.63 4.04
CA LEU A 89 10.07 1.95 2.82
C LEU A 89 9.14 2.18 1.63
N ALA A 90 7.83 2.35 1.83
CA ALA A 90 6.92 2.76 0.76
C ALA A 90 7.29 4.13 0.22
N THR A 91 7.52 5.13 1.09
CA THR A 91 7.93 6.47 0.67
C THR A 91 9.28 6.42 -0.06
N ALA A 92 10.27 5.69 0.47
CA ALA A 92 11.57 5.54 -0.18
C ALA A 92 11.44 4.91 -1.58
N ALA A 93 10.64 3.84 -1.73
CA ALA A 93 10.42 3.16 -3.00
C ALA A 93 9.71 4.06 -4.02
N VAL A 94 8.69 4.81 -3.60
CA VAL A 94 7.97 5.77 -4.46
C VAL A 94 8.89 6.89 -4.91
N VAL A 95 9.66 7.49 -4.00
CA VAL A 95 10.63 8.55 -4.33
C VAL A 95 11.69 8.04 -5.30
N TRP A 96 12.18 6.80 -5.11
CA TRP A 96 13.13 6.18 -6.01
C TRP A 96 12.57 6.00 -7.42
N VAL A 97 11.33 5.48 -7.56
CA VAL A 97 10.67 5.35 -8.87
C VAL A 97 10.47 6.71 -9.53
N MET A 98 9.97 7.70 -8.79
CA MET A 98 9.75 9.05 -9.32
C MET A 98 11.05 9.68 -9.85
N ARG A 99 12.16 9.53 -9.11
CA ARG A 99 13.47 10.02 -9.54
C ARG A 99 14.00 9.28 -10.76
N ARG A 100 13.89 7.94 -10.78
CA ARG A 100 14.36 7.11 -11.90
C ARG A 100 13.62 7.45 -13.19
N ARG A 101 12.32 7.74 -13.10
CA ARG A 101 11.46 8.10 -14.23
C ARG A 101 11.39 9.61 -14.51
N ARG A 102 12.16 10.43 -13.78
CA ARG A 102 12.23 11.90 -13.93
C ARG A 102 10.85 12.59 -13.86
N LEU A 103 9.98 12.09 -12.99
CA LEU A 103 8.64 12.64 -12.82
C LEU A 103 8.67 13.93 -11.98
N PRO A 104 7.83 14.93 -12.30
CA PRO A 104 7.78 16.17 -11.54
C PRO A 104 7.23 15.89 -10.14
N THR A 105 8.00 16.19 -9.10
CA THR A 105 7.67 15.76 -7.73
C THR A 105 6.39 16.39 -7.20
N TRP A 106 6.25 17.72 -7.29
CA TRP A 106 5.10 18.43 -6.72
C TRP A 106 3.75 18.06 -7.34
N PRO A 107 3.59 17.99 -8.67
CA PRO A 107 2.33 17.57 -9.27
C PRO A 107 1.94 16.13 -8.91
N ILE A 108 2.94 15.22 -8.81
CA ILE A 108 2.69 13.85 -8.41
C ILE A 108 2.26 13.77 -6.94
N LEU A 109 2.87 14.55 -6.04
CA LEU A 109 2.47 14.61 -4.64
C LEU A 109 1.05 15.20 -4.48
N ASP A 110 0.70 16.23 -5.25
CA ASP A 110 -0.66 16.79 -5.27
C ASP A 110 -1.70 15.74 -5.68
N ALA A 111 -1.44 15.02 -6.79
CA ALA A 111 -2.31 13.91 -7.22
C ALA A 111 -2.35 12.75 -6.20
N ALA A 112 -1.20 12.42 -5.59
CA ALA A 112 -1.08 11.33 -4.64
C ALA A 112 -1.81 11.62 -3.32
N THR A 113 -1.96 12.88 -2.91
CA THR A 113 -2.64 13.25 -1.66
C THR A 113 -4.07 12.71 -1.62
N VAL A 114 -4.82 12.86 -2.71
CA VAL A 114 -6.20 12.34 -2.81
C VAL A 114 -6.22 10.81 -2.84
N ALA A 115 -5.27 10.20 -3.53
CA ALA A 115 -5.14 8.73 -3.58
C ALA A 115 -4.80 8.13 -2.20
N LEU A 116 -3.94 8.79 -1.43
CA LEU A 116 -3.57 8.40 -0.07
C LEU A 116 -4.75 8.51 0.90
N ALA A 117 -5.51 9.62 0.83
CA ALA A 117 -6.70 9.79 1.65
C ALA A 117 -7.75 8.69 1.39
N LEU A 118 -7.98 8.37 0.11
CA LEU A 118 -8.88 7.29 -0.30
C LEU A 118 -8.41 5.93 0.20
N GLY A 119 -7.12 5.62 0.00
CA GLY A 119 -6.52 4.37 0.48
C GLY A 119 -6.59 4.22 2.00
N TYR A 120 -6.33 5.30 2.75
CA TYR A 120 -6.44 5.31 4.21
C TYR A 120 -7.88 5.08 4.68
N GLY A 121 -8.86 5.72 4.04
CA GLY A 121 -10.28 5.51 4.34
C GLY A 121 -10.70 4.04 4.16
N ILE A 122 -10.36 3.43 3.03
CA ILE A 122 -10.63 2.01 2.77
C ILE A 122 -9.89 1.10 3.78
N GLY A 123 -8.64 1.44 4.10
CA GLY A 123 -7.87 0.73 5.12
C GLY A 123 -8.53 0.74 6.50
N ARG A 124 -9.05 1.89 6.93
CA ARG A 124 -9.77 2.02 8.21
C ARG A 124 -11.08 1.23 8.24
N ILE A 125 -11.77 1.09 7.11
CA ILE A 125 -12.91 0.17 6.98
C ILE A 125 -12.43 -1.28 7.18
N GLY A 126 -11.28 -1.65 6.58
CA GLY A 126 -10.66 -2.96 6.79
C GLY A 126 -10.34 -3.26 8.25
N CYS A 127 -9.73 -2.32 8.98
CA CYS A 127 -9.48 -2.42 10.42
C CYS A 127 -10.80 -2.66 11.19
N PHE A 128 -11.82 -1.84 10.91
CA PHE A 128 -13.13 -1.94 11.57
C PHE A 128 -13.80 -3.31 11.35
N LEU A 129 -13.70 -3.89 10.15
CA LEU A 129 -14.28 -5.21 9.85
C LEU A 129 -13.63 -6.35 10.65
N VAL A 130 -12.32 -6.25 10.91
CA VAL A 130 -11.55 -7.24 11.67
C VAL A 130 -11.66 -7.01 13.19
N GLY A 131 -12.01 -5.80 13.62
CA GLY A 131 -12.15 -5.46 15.04
C GLY A 131 -10.90 -4.89 15.68
N ASP A 132 -10.04 -4.28 14.87
CA ASP A 132 -8.94 -3.38 15.30
C ASP A 132 -9.47 -1.99 15.71
#